data_AF-A0A7J6NP71-F1
#
_entry.id   AF-A0A7J6NP71-F1
#
_cell.length_a   1.000
_cell.length_b   1.000
_cell.length_c   1.000
_cell.angle_alpha   90.00
_cell.angle_beta   90.00
_cell.angle_gamma   90.00
#
_symmetry.space_group_name_H-M   'P 1'
#
loop_
_entity.id
_entity.type
_entity.pdbx_description
1 polymer ?
#
loop_
_entity_poly.entity_id
_entity_poly.type
_entity_poly.pdbx_seq_one_letter_code
_entity_poly.pdbx_strand_id
1 'polypeptide(L)'
;MGLGSGSAVSSKLSIFGATANLVMTSIGVGILGLPQVMEQAGWVGGYILLAIAALASLWMARHLTDACIRYSKNGEYPSYQQLGELTYGRWGRAAVIVSTDIFMLGLCVILLVLFADNTMRMWPVMNQTDWVLVYAGLMVPFVCIRSMKLISWLSMVGVVSVLATVIVIVIAGFSRLVEYIGTIDYSLFSFNQLGSAIGTLMTSFGLTAMIPSVMNNMEKPDK
;
A
#
# COMPACT_ATOMS: atom_id res chain seq x y z
N MET A 1 -6.05 -47.16 10.31
CA MET A 1 -6.95 -46.21 10.99
C MET A 1 -6.25 -44.86 10.96
N GLY A 2 -6.41 -44.07 9.90
CA GLY A 2 -7.59 -43.22 9.64
C GLY A 2 -7.29 -41.83 10.20
N LEU A 3 -6.54 -41.01 9.45
CA LEU A 3 -7.02 -39.86 8.68
C LEU A 3 -7.59 -38.72 9.53
N GLY A 4 -6.94 -37.56 9.41
CA GLY A 4 -7.41 -36.30 9.99
C GLY A 4 -6.42 -35.14 9.78
N SER A 5 -5.73 -35.09 8.64
CA SER A 5 -5.06 -33.86 8.21
C SER A 5 -6.16 -32.82 8.00
N GLY A 6 -6.28 -31.88 8.95
CA GLY A 6 -7.05 -30.66 8.75
C GLY A 6 -6.40 -29.86 7.64
N SER A 7 -6.75 -30.17 6.40
CA SER A 7 -6.52 -29.31 5.26
C SER A 7 -7.21 -27.99 5.59
N ALA A 8 -6.40 -26.99 5.93
CA ALA A 8 -6.83 -25.61 5.78
C ALA A 8 -7.25 -25.48 4.32
N VAL A 9 -8.56 -25.49 4.07
CA VAL A 9 -9.13 -25.13 2.78
C VAL A 9 -8.77 -23.67 2.59
N SER A 10 -7.60 -23.43 2.00
CA SER A 10 -7.22 -22.14 1.44
C SER A 10 -8.16 -21.95 0.25
N SER A 11 -9.29 -21.28 0.51
CA SER A 11 -10.20 -20.77 -0.50
C SER A 11 -9.37 -19.90 -1.43
N LYS A 12 -8.89 -20.47 -2.54
CA LYS A 12 -8.12 -19.73 -3.53
C LYS A 12 -8.96 -18.56 -4.03
N LEU A 13 -8.38 -17.36 -4.02
CA LEU A 13 -9.05 -16.14 -4.44
C LEU A 13 -9.28 -16.19 -5.96
N SER A 14 -10.51 -15.89 -6.37
CA SER A 14 -10.83 -15.59 -7.77
C SER A 14 -9.97 -14.41 -8.28
N ILE A 15 -9.65 -14.37 -9.57
CA ILE A 15 -8.86 -13.30 -10.21
C ILE A 15 -9.45 -11.93 -9.87
N PHE A 16 -10.78 -11.81 -9.89
CA PHE A 16 -11.46 -10.58 -9.51
C PHE A 16 -11.21 -10.20 -8.04
N GLY A 17 -11.25 -11.18 -7.13
CA GLY A 17 -10.98 -10.95 -5.71
C GLY A 17 -9.53 -10.54 -5.44
N ALA A 18 -8.58 -11.14 -6.16
CA ALA A 18 -7.16 -10.82 -6.05
C ALA A 18 -6.85 -9.40 -6.55
N THR A 19 -7.38 -9.05 -7.73
CA THR A 19 -7.26 -7.70 -8.27
C THR A 19 -7.96 -6.67 -7.37
N ALA A 20 -9.15 -6.97 -6.86
CA ALA A 20 -9.86 -6.09 -5.94
C ALA A 20 -9.06 -5.86 -4.64
N ASN A 21 -8.45 -6.91 -4.08
CA ASN A 21 -7.63 -6.78 -2.87
C ASN A 21 -6.36 -5.96 -3.12
N LEU A 22 -5.69 -6.17 -4.26
CA LEU A 22 -4.55 -5.35 -4.67
C LEU A 22 -4.94 -3.88 -4.84
N VAL A 23 -6.07 -3.61 -5.51
CA VAL A 23 -6.58 -2.25 -5.70
C VAL A 23 -6.96 -1.61 -4.36
N MET A 24 -7.66 -2.32 -3.48
CA MET A 24 -8.01 -1.81 -2.13
C MET A 24 -6.77 -1.47 -1.31
N THR A 25 -5.73 -2.30 -1.38
CA THR A 25 -4.46 -2.06 -0.68
C THR A 25 -3.74 -0.84 -1.25
N SER A 26 -3.68 -0.70 -2.58
CA SER A 26 -3.08 0.47 -3.26
C SER A 26 -3.84 1.76 -3.00
N ILE A 27 -5.17 1.71 -2.99
CA ILE A 27 -6.03 2.83 -2.65
C ILE A 27 -5.76 3.30 -1.22
N GLY A 28 -5.59 2.37 -0.27
CA GLY A 28 -5.37 2.69 1.15
C GLY A 28 -4.16 3.60 1.37
N VAL A 29 -2.98 3.18 0.91
CA VAL A 29 -1.74 3.97 1.06
C VAL A 29 -1.73 5.17 0.09
N GLY A 30 -2.26 4.99 -1.12
CA GLY A 30 -2.20 6.00 -2.19
C GLY A 30 -3.10 7.21 -1.97
N ILE A 31 -4.33 7.03 -1.45
CA ILE A 31 -5.28 8.14 -1.24
C ILE A 31 -4.69 9.24 -0.34
N LEU A 32 -3.86 8.84 0.63
CA LEU A 32 -3.27 9.77 1.58
C LEU A 32 -2.13 10.59 0.97
N GLY A 33 -1.35 9.99 0.06
CA GLY A 33 -0.22 10.65 -0.59
C GLY A 33 -0.59 11.45 -1.84
N LEU A 34 -1.63 11.05 -2.57
CA LEU A 34 -2.06 11.71 -3.81
C LEU A 34 -2.35 13.22 -3.71
N PRO A 35 -3.13 13.73 -2.72
CA PRO A 35 -3.39 15.16 -2.61
C PRO A 35 -2.11 15.96 -2.35
N GLN A 36 -1.21 15.42 -1.51
CA GLN A 36 0.08 16.03 -1.22
C GLN A 36 0.98 16.10 -2.46
N VAL A 37 0.97 15.06 -3.30
CA VAL A 37 1.71 15.05 -4.57
C VAL A 37 1.19 16.13 -5.52
N MET A 38 -0.13 16.31 -5.60
CA MET A 38 -0.74 17.34 -6.46
C MET A 38 -0.41 18.75 -5.98
N GLU A 39 -0.33 18.97 -4.66
CA GLU A 39 0.12 20.23 -4.08
C GLU A 39 1.60 20.52 -4.38
N GLN A 40 2.46 19.49 -4.26
CA GLN A 40 3.91 19.64 -4.40
C GLN A 40 4.40 19.75 -5.85
N ALA A 41 3.84 18.95 -6.76
CA ALA A 41 4.25 18.91 -8.16
C ALA A 41 3.46 19.88 -9.06
N GLY A 42 2.36 20.44 -8.55
CA GLY A 42 1.40 21.20 -9.32
C GLY A 42 0.44 20.29 -10.09
N TRP A 43 -0.60 20.87 -10.70
CA TRP A 43 -1.64 20.10 -11.38
C TRP A 43 -1.09 19.27 -12.55
N VAL A 44 -0.42 19.92 -13.50
CA VAL A 44 0.09 19.24 -14.71
C VAL A 44 1.25 18.30 -14.34
N GLY A 45 2.15 18.75 -13.46
CA GLY A 45 3.24 17.93 -12.94
C GLY A 45 2.76 16.67 -12.23
N GLY A 46 1.75 16.81 -11.37
CA GLY A 46 1.15 15.70 -10.62
C GLY A 46 0.54 14.64 -11.53
N TYR A 47 -0.23 15.02 -12.54
CA TYR A 47 -0.79 14.07 -13.52
C TYR A 47 0.29 13.36 -14.34
N ILE A 48 1.31 14.09 -14.79
CA ILE A 48 2.44 13.50 -15.54
C ILE A 48 3.19 12.50 -14.66
N LEU A 49 3.54 12.89 -13.43
CA LEU A 49 4.25 12.01 -12.49
C LEU A 49 3.41 10.78 -12.13
N LEU A 50 2.09 10.95 -11.95
CA LEU A 50 1.16 9.85 -11.70
C LEU A 50 1.13 8.88 -12.89
N ALA A 51 1.05 9.40 -14.12
CA ALA A 51 1.08 8.57 -15.33
C ALA A 51 2.41 7.79 -15.46
N ILE A 52 3.55 8.45 -15.20
CA ILE A 52 4.87 7.80 -15.21
C ILE A 52 4.95 6.72 -14.12
N ALA A 53 4.52 7.04 -12.90
CA ALA A 53 4.53 6.09 -11.78
C ALA A 53 3.62 4.88 -12.06
N ALA A 54 2.43 5.10 -12.64
CA ALA A 54 1.52 4.04 -13.04
C ALA A 54 2.14 3.15 -14.14
N LEU A 55 2.73 3.74 -15.18
CA LEU A 55 3.40 2.99 -16.25
C LEU A 55 4.59 2.19 -15.73
N ALA A 56 5.43 2.80 -14.88
CA ALA A 56 6.55 2.12 -14.24
C ALA A 56 6.07 0.97 -13.35
N SER A 57 5.01 1.18 -12.57
CA SER A 57 4.41 0.14 -11.73
C SER A 57 3.84 -1.01 -12.55
N LEU A 58 3.16 -0.74 -13.67
CA LEU A 58 2.65 -1.77 -14.58
C LEU A 58 3.80 -2.54 -15.23
N TRP A 59 4.88 -1.85 -15.61
CA TRP A 59 6.05 -2.47 -16.20
C TRP A 59 6.75 -3.40 -15.21
N MET A 60 6.98 -2.95 -13.96
CA MET A 60 7.51 -3.77 -12.88
C MET A 60 6.59 -4.96 -12.56
N ALA A 61 5.28 -4.74 -12.47
CA ALA A 61 4.31 -5.80 -12.20
C ALA A 61 4.38 -6.89 -13.27
N ARG A 62 4.39 -6.50 -14.56
CA ARG A 62 4.51 -7.45 -15.67
C ARG A 62 5.80 -8.27 -15.62
N HIS A 63 6.95 -7.61 -15.38
CA HIS A 63 8.23 -8.32 -15.28
C HIS A 63 8.26 -9.28 -14.09
N LEU A 64 7.67 -8.87 -12.97
CA LEU A 64 7.62 -9.70 -11.78
C LEU A 64 6.70 -10.92 -11.96
N THR A 65 5.54 -10.73 -12.58
CA THR A 65 4.62 -11.83 -12.94
C THR A 65 5.28 -12.80 -13.91
N ASP A 66 5.91 -12.31 -14.97
CA ASP A 66 6.61 -13.16 -15.96
C ASP A 66 7.74 -13.97 -15.30
N ALA A 67 8.52 -13.33 -14.42
CA ALA A 67 9.54 -14.02 -13.64
C ALA A 67 8.92 -15.10 -12.71
N CYS A 68 7.79 -14.81 -12.05
CA CYS A 68 7.12 -15.79 -11.21
C CYS A 68 6.58 -16.99 -12.00
N ILE A 69 6.04 -16.76 -13.21
CA ILE A 69 5.58 -17.83 -14.11
C ILE A 69 6.78 -18.66 -14.59
N ARG A 70 7.86 -18.03 -15.01
CA ARG A 70 9.07 -18.70 -15.53
C ARG A 70 9.75 -19.59 -14.48
N TYR A 71 9.73 -19.19 -13.22
CA TYR A 71 10.33 -19.93 -12.11
C TYR A 71 9.31 -20.74 -11.29
N SER A 72 8.06 -20.82 -11.74
CA SER A 72 7.03 -21.67 -11.14
C SER A 72 7.43 -23.14 -11.25
N LYS A 73 7.32 -23.87 -10.14
CA LYS A 73 7.55 -25.33 -10.10
C LYS A 73 6.31 -26.01 -9.53
N ASN A 74 5.81 -27.01 -10.25
CA ASN A 74 4.70 -27.87 -9.81
C ASN A 74 3.41 -27.11 -9.41
N GLY A 75 3.16 -25.92 -9.97
CA GLY A 75 1.97 -25.12 -9.66
C GLY A 75 2.10 -24.26 -8.39
N GLU A 76 3.28 -24.17 -7.79
CA GLU A 76 3.61 -23.24 -6.70
C GLU A 76 4.49 -22.10 -7.21
N TYR A 77 4.14 -20.86 -6.85
CA TYR A 77 4.87 -19.67 -7.26
C TYR A 77 5.92 -19.32 -6.20
N PRO A 78 7.15 -18.99 -6.59
CA PRO A 78 8.18 -18.60 -5.64
C PRO A 78 7.76 -17.33 -4.90
N SER A 79 8.00 -17.28 -3.58
CA SER A 79 7.88 -16.02 -2.82
C SER A 79 8.84 -14.96 -3.38
N TYR A 80 8.58 -13.67 -3.11
CA TYR A 80 9.42 -12.57 -3.60
C TYR A 80 10.92 -12.76 -3.25
N GLN A 81 11.19 -13.26 -2.05
CA GLN A 81 12.54 -13.56 -1.56
C GLN A 81 13.18 -14.76 -2.28
N GLN A 82 12.41 -15.81 -2.56
CA GLN A 82 12.87 -16.98 -3.33
C GLN A 82 13.12 -16.64 -4.79
N LEU A 83 12.33 -15.74 -5.37
CA LEU A 83 12.54 -15.26 -6.73
C LEU A 83 13.88 -14.51 -6.84
N GLY A 84 14.23 -13.71 -5.84
CA GLY A 84 15.55 -13.09 -5.72
C GLY A 84 16.68 -14.13 -5.61
N GLU A 85 16.44 -15.25 -4.91
CA GLU A 85 17.39 -16.36 -4.82
C GLU A 85 17.60 -17.08 -6.16
N LEU A 86 16.53 -17.33 -6.90
CA LEU A 86 16.57 -18.06 -8.17
C LEU A 86 17.22 -17.24 -9.30
N THR A 87 17.11 -15.91 -9.24
CA THR A 87 17.63 -15.02 -10.28
C THR A 87 19.06 -14.55 -10.03
N TYR A 88 19.40 -14.22 -8.78
CA TYR A 88 20.69 -13.62 -8.41
C TYR A 88 21.42 -14.37 -7.28
N GLY A 89 20.94 -15.55 -6.91
CA GLY A 89 21.53 -16.37 -5.85
C GLY A 89 21.34 -15.80 -4.44
N ARG A 90 22.18 -16.22 -3.50
CA ARG A 90 22.07 -15.87 -2.06
C ARG A 90 22.13 -14.36 -1.81
N TRP A 91 22.92 -13.62 -2.61
CA TRP A 91 23.01 -12.17 -2.52
C TRP A 91 21.72 -11.46 -2.96
N GLY A 92 21.08 -11.96 -4.02
CA GLY A 92 19.78 -11.46 -4.46
C GLY A 92 18.69 -11.65 -3.42
N ARG A 93 18.66 -12.83 -2.78
CA ARG A 93 17.74 -13.10 -1.67
C ARG A 93 17.93 -12.11 -0.52
N ALA A 94 19.17 -11.90 -0.09
CA ALA A 94 19.46 -10.97 1.00
C ALA A 94 19.03 -9.54 0.66
N ALA A 95 19.32 -9.07 -0.56
CA ALA A 95 18.93 -7.74 -1.02
C ALA A 95 17.40 -7.55 -1.00
N VAL A 96 16.64 -8.54 -1.48
CA VAL A 96 15.17 -8.50 -1.49
C VAL A 96 14.57 -8.51 -0.09
N ILE A 97 15.13 -9.31 0.83
CA ILE A 97 14.69 -9.34 2.23
C ILE A 97 14.90 -7.96 2.86
N VAL A 98 16.12 -7.44 2.79
CA VAL A 98 16.49 -6.16 3.41
C VAL A 98 15.67 -5.00 2.82
N SER A 99 15.50 -4.95 1.49
CA SER A 99 14.72 -3.87 0.86
C SER A 99 13.25 -3.93 1.24
N THR A 100 12.65 -5.12 1.28
CA THR A 100 11.24 -5.30 1.67
C THR A 100 11.03 -4.97 3.15
N ASP A 101 11.95 -5.37 4.02
CA ASP A 101 11.88 -5.08 5.45
C ASP A 101 12.00 -3.57 5.73
N ILE A 102 12.95 -2.88 5.08
CA ILE A 102 13.08 -1.42 5.18
C ILE A 102 11.81 -0.72 4.68
N PHE A 103 11.24 -1.19 3.56
CA PHE A 103 10.01 -0.62 3.02
C PHE A 103 8.82 -0.80 3.97
N MET A 104 8.63 -1.98 4.55
CA MET A 104 7.57 -2.24 5.53
C MET A 104 7.75 -1.39 6.79
N LEU A 105 8.98 -1.30 7.32
CA LEU A 105 9.28 -0.43 8.47
C LEU A 105 8.96 1.04 8.15
N GLY A 106 9.35 1.52 6.98
CA GLY A 106 9.02 2.86 6.51
C GLY A 106 7.51 3.12 6.46
N LEU A 107 6.74 2.18 5.90
CA LEU A 107 5.28 2.26 5.88
C LEU A 107 4.67 2.30 7.30
N CYS A 108 5.17 1.48 8.23
CA CYS A 108 4.73 1.52 9.62
C CYS A 108 4.96 2.89 10.26
N VAL A 109 6.13 3.49 10.05
CA VAL A 109 6.47 4.82 10.58
C VAL A 109 5.56 5.90 9.99
N ILE A 110 5.34 5.89 8.67
CA ILE A 110 4.47 6.87 7.99
C ILE A 110 3.04 6.79 8.53
N LEU A 111 2.51 5.58 8.72
CA LEU A 111 1.17 5.38 9.28
C LEU A 111 1.07 5.86 10.73
N LEU A 112 2.09 5.64 11.56
CA LEU A 112 2.12 6.15 12.95
C LEU A 112 2.11 7.68 12.99
N VAL A 113 2.94 8.34 12.16
CA VAL A 113 2.96 9.80 12.05
C VAL A 113 1.61 10.32 11.57
N LEU A 114 1.00 9.66 10.58
CA LEU A 114 -0.32 10.01 10.10
C LEU A 114 -1.39 9.92 11.19
N PHE A 115 -1.39 8.87 12.01
CA PHE A 115 -2.33 8.76 13.14
C PHE A 115 -2.12 9.86 14.18
N ALA A 116 -0.86 10.19 14.48
CA ALA A 116 -0.53 11.30 15.37
C ALA A 116 -1.04 12.64 14.83
N ASP A 117 -0.85 12.93 13.53
CA ASP A 117 -1.31 14.17 12.90
C ASP A 117 -2.82 14.31 12.89
N ASN A 118 -3.54 13.22 12.56
CA ASN A 118 -5.00 13.22 12.60
C ASN A 118 -5.52 13.45 14.03
N THR A 119 -4.88 12.83 15.02
CA THR A 119 -5.27 12.97 16.42
C THR A 119 -4.95 14.34 16.98
N MET A 120 -3.81 14.93 16.63
CA MET A 120 -3.45 16.29 17.00
C MET A 120 -4.46 17.32 16.46
N ARG A 121 -4.95 17.12 15.23
CA ARG A 121 -5.99 17.97 14.62
C ARG A 121 -7.35 17.84 15.32
N MET A 122 -7.70 16.66 15.81
CA MET A 122 -8.93 16.43 16.56
C MET A 122 -8.83 16.87 18.03
N TRP A 123 -7.67 16.67 18.65
CA TRP A 123 -7.42 16.85 20.07
C TRP A 123 -6.06 17.51 20.33
N PRO A 124 -5.98 18.85 20.27
CA PRO A 124 -4.72 19.59 20.36
C PRO A 124 -4.26 19.78 21.82
N VAL A 125 -4.08 18.68 22.55
CA VAL A 125 -3.61 18.70 23.95
C VAL A 125 -2.11 18.41 24.10
N MET A 126 -1.52 17.67 23.15
CA MET A 126 -0.11 17.26 23.17
C MET A 126 0.58 17.52 21.83
N ASN A 127 1.91 17.57 21.83
CA ASN A 127 2.71 17.71 20.62
C ASN A 127 2.65 16.45 19.75
N GLN A 128 2.91 16.60 18.45
CA GLN A 128 2.92 15.50 17.48
C GLN A 128 3.85 14.36 17.91
N THR A 129 5.05 14.68 18.39
CA THR A 129 6.05 13.69 18.83
C THR A 129 5.56 12.84 20.00
N ASP A 130 4.82 13.44 20.92
CA ASP A 130 4.29 12.73 22.10
C ASP A 130 3.19 11.75 21.67
N TRP A 131 2.31 12.17 20.76
CA TRP A 131 1.31 11.28 20.15
C TRP A 131 1.94 10.10 19.41
N VAL A 132 3.01 10.34 18.63
CA VAL A 132 3.74 9.26 17.96
C VAL A 132 4.29 8.26 18.98
N LEU A 133 4.85 8.73 20.09
CA LEU A 133 5.39 7.87 21.13
C LEU A 133 4.31 7.03 21.81
N VAL A 134 3.13 7.62 22.06
CA VAL A 134 1.97 6.92 22.60
C VAL A 134 1.50 5.81 21.66
N TYR A 135 1.36 6.10 20.36
CA TYR A 135 0.96 5.10 19.37
C TYR A 135 2.02 4.01 19.16
N ALA A 136 3.31 4.37 19.17
CA ALA A 136 4.40 3.40 19.12
C ALA A 136 4.37 2.47 20.32
N GLY A 137 4.19 3.01 21.54
CA GLY A 137 4.04 2.23 22.77
C GLY A 137 2.81 1.34 22.76
N LEU A 138 1.70 1.80 22.19
CA LEU A 138 0.47 1.01 22.01
C LEU A 138 0.66 -0.12 21.00
N MET A 139 1.43 0.07 19.91
CA MET A 139 1.63 -0.97 18.91
C MET A 139 2.42 -2.17 19.43
N VAL A 140 3.35 -1.98 20.38
CA VAL A 140 4.16 -3.06 20.97
C VAL A 140 3.31 -4.22 21.52
N PRO A 141 2.32 -4.00 22.42
CA PRO A 141 1.46 -5.07 22.89
C PRO A 141 0.51 -5.62 21.82
N PHE A 142 0.12 -4.81 20.82
CA PHE A 142 -0.70 -5.29 19.70
C PHE A 142 0.05 -6.30 18.82
N VAL A 143 1.37 -6.13 18.64
CA VAL A 143 2.22 -7.12 17.93
C VAL A 143 2.28 -8.46 18.68
N CYS A 144 2.17 -8.45 20.01
CA CYS A 144 2.14 -9.68 20.82
C CYS A 144 0.82 -10.46 20.69
N ILE A 145 -0.28 -9.82 20.28
CA ILE A 145 -1.60 -10.47 20.13
C ILE A 145 -1.73 -11.03 18.70
N ARG A 146 -1.27 -12.26 18.50
CA ARG A 146 -1.33 -12.97 17.19
C ARG A 146 -2.68 -13.65 16.95
N SER A 147 -3.80 -12.95 17.17
CA SER A 147 -5.13 -13.50 16.92
C SER A 147 -5.57 -13.27 15.48
N MET A 148 -5.53 -14.33 14.67
CA MET A 148 -5.95 -14.29 13.25
C MET A 148 -7.40 -13.81 13.05
N LYS A 149 -8.28 -14.03 14.04
CA LYS A 149 -9.68 -13.58 14.02
C LYS A 149 -9.80 -12.06 14.20
N LEU A 150 -9.00 -11.48 15.09
CA LEU A 150 -9.02 -10.03 15.35
C LEU A 150 -8.54 -9.25 14.12
N ILE A 151 -7.50 -9.74 13.46
CA ILE A 151 -6.93 -9.14 12.24
C ILE A 151 -7.97 -9.13 11.11
N SER A 152 -8.72 -10.23 10.92
CA SER A 152 -9.77 -10.29 9.91
C SER A 152 -10.91 -9.30 10.20
N TRP A 153 -11.33 -9.15 11.46
CA TRP A 153 -12.35 -8.17 11.84
C TRP A 153 -11.87 -6.72 11.66
N LEU A 154 -10.64 -6.42 12.07
CA LEU A 154 -10.01 -5.10 11.86
C LEU A 154 -9.92 -4.73 10.37
N SER A 155 -9.63 -5.71 9.49
CA SER A 155 -9.61 -5.49 8.05
C SER A 155 -10.99 -5.09 7.50
N MET A 156 -12.07 -5.74 7.94
CA MET A 156 -13.43 -5.36 7.54
C MET A 156 -13.78 -3.93 7.97
N VAL A 157 -13.46 -3.57 9.22
CA VAL A 157 -13.66 -2.19 9.72
C VAL A 157 -12.82 -1.19 8.92
N GLY A 158 -11.57 -1.56 8.59
CA GLY A 158 -10.67 -0.76 7.75
C GLY A 158 -11.28 -0.45 6.39
N VAL A 159 -11.81 -1.46 5.69
CA VAL A 159 -12.46 -1.27 4.37
C VAL A 159 -13.64 -0.29 4.47
N VAL A 160 -14.50 -0.45 5.48
CA VAL A 160 -15.65 0.45 5.70
C VAL A 160 -15.17 1.87 5.97
N SER A 161 -14.11 2.04 6.77
CA SER A 161 -13.56 3.36 7.09
C SER A 161 -12.97 4.08 5.87
N VAL A 162 -12.29 3.35 4.98
CA VAL A 162 -11.74 3.91 3.73
C VAL A 162 -12.88 4.35 2.81
N LEU A 163 -13.92 3.52 2.64
CA LEU A 163 -15.09 3.88 1.84
C LEU A 163 -15.81 5.12 2.39
N ALA A 164 -15.99 5.19 3.71
CA ALA A 164 -16.57 6.37 4.36
C ALA A 164 -15.72 7.63 4.12
N THR A 165 -14.40 7.51 4.22
CA THR A 165 -13.45 8.61 3.98
C THR A 165 -13.55 9.12 2.54
N VAL A 166 -13.62 8.22 1.55
CA VAL A 166 -13.81 8.60 0.14
C VAL A 166 -15.11 9.39 -0.06
N ILE A 167 -16.22 8.91 0.51
CA ILE A 167 -17.51 9.59 0.41
C ILE A 167 -17.44 10.99 1.02
N VAL A 168 -16.85 11.12 2.22
CA VAL A 168 -16.68 12.42 2.89
C VAL A 168 -15.83 13.38 2.06
N ILE A 169 -14.71 12.90 1.49
CA ILE A 169 -13.83 13.72 0.64
C ILE A 169 -14.59 14.20 -0.60
N VAL A 170 -15.39 13.35 -1.25
CA VAL A 170 -16.17 13.73 -2.43
C VAL A 170 -17.21 14.79 -2.09
N ILE A 171 -17.99 14.58 -1.02
CA ILE A 171 -19.01 15.53 -0.58
C ILE A 171 -18.38 16.87 -0.19
N ALA A 172 -17.32 16.84 0.63
CA ALA A 172 -16.60 18.04 1.04
C ALA A 172 -15.95 18.76 -0.15
N GLY A 173 -15.45 18.02 -1.13
CA GLY A 173 -14.91 18.57 -2.37
C GLY A 173 -15.96 19.34 -3.17
N PHE A 174 -17.14 18.75 -3.38
CA PHE A 174 -18.24 19.41 -4.07
C PHE A 174 -18.78 20.63 -3.31
N SER A 175 -18.94 20.54 -1.99
CA SER A 175 -19.41 21.68 -1.19
C SER A 175 -18.44 22.86 -1.25
N ARG A 176 -17.12 22.59 -1.19
CA ARG A 176 -16.09 23.63 -1.32
C ARG A 176 -16.04 24.20 -2.72
N LEU A 177 -16.29 23.41 -3.76
CA LEU A 177 -16.33 23.88 -5.15
C LEU A 177 -17.49 24.87 -5.37
N VAL A 178 -18.64 24.63 -4.75
CA VAL A 178 -19.83 25.50 -4.87
C VAL A 178 -19.65 26.82 -4.11
N GLU A 179 -18.92 26.81 -3.01
CA GLU A 179 -18.69 27.99 -2.16
C GLU A 179 -17.51 28.86 -2.63
N TYR A 180 -16.64 28.33 -3.49
CA TYR A 180 -15.40 28.99 -3.90
C TYR A 180 -15.61 29.94 -5.10
N ILE A 181 -15.63 31.25 -4.83
CA ILE A 181 -15.72 32.34 -5.82
C ILE A 181 -14.36 33.07 -5.92
N GLY A 182 -13.30 32.36 -6.31
CA GLY A 182 -11.95 32.93 -6.42
C GLY A 182 -11.13 32.34 -7.56
N THR A 183 -10.04 33.02 -7.94
CA THR A 183 -9.03 32.45 -8.84
C THR A 183 -8.18 31.45 -8.07
N ILE A 184 -8.21 30.17 -8.46
CA ILE A 184 -7.28 29.17 -7.92
C ILE A 184 -5.90 29.53 -8.50
N ASP A 185 -4.95 29.89 -7.65
CA ASP A 185 -3.56 30.05 -8.07
C ASP A 185 -2.97 28.64 -8.24
N TYR A 186 -3.09 28.11 -9.45
CA TYR A 186 -2.60 26.78 -9.78
C TYR A 186 -1.12 26.89 -10.12
N SER A 187 -0.27 26.28 -9.31
CA SER A 187 1.05 25.92 -9.79
C SER A 187 0.89 24.85 -10.87
N LEU A 188 1.17 25.20 -12.12
CA LEU A 188 1.15 24.24 -13.22
C LEU A 188 2.24 23.18 -13.03
N PHE A 189 3.41 23.63 -12.55
CA PHE A 189 4.57 22.78 -12.37
C PHE A 189 5.54 23.36 -11.34
N SER A 190 5.98 22.54 -10.39
CA SER A 190 6.95 22.94 -9.37
C SER A 190 8.05 21.89 -9.21
N PHE A 191 9.29 22.30 -9.49
CA PHE A 191 10.47 21.44 -9.36
C PHE A 191 11.00 21.33 -7.92
N ASN A 192 10.73 22.32 -7.07
CA ASN A 192 11.32 22.40 -5.72
C ASN A 192 10.99 21.20 -4.83
N GLN A 193 9.85 20.55 -5.04
CA GLN A 193 9.37 19.42 -4.22
C GLN A 193 9.14 18.16 -5.06
N LEU A 194 9.76 18.08 -6.24
CA LEU A 194 9.52 16.98 -7.17
C LEU A 194 10.08 15.65 -6.66
N GLY A 195 11.18 15.69 -5.89
CA GLY A 195 11.77 14.50 -5.26
C GLY A 195 10.85 13.87 -4.20
N SER A 196 10.26 14.67 -3.32
CA SER A 196 9.30 14.18 -2.32
C SER A 196 8.00 13.67 -2.96
N ALA A 197 7.53 14.35 -4.01
CA ALA A 197 6.37 13.93 -4.79
C ALA A 197 6.60 12.55 -5.44
N ILE A 198 7.76 12.34 -6.08
CA ILE A 198 8.13 11.04 -6.64
C ILE A 198 8.19 9.96 -5.56
N GLY A 199 8.84 10.22 -4.42
CA GLY A 199 8.95 9.25 -3.33
C GLY A 199 7.58 8.83 -2.78
N THR A 200 6.65 9.78 -2.65
CA THR A 200 5.27 9.53 -2.20
C THR A 200 4.49 8.70 -3.22
N LEU A 201 4.62 9.00 -4.52
CA LEU A 201 4.03 8.19 -5.58
C LEU A 201 4.62 6.78 -5.65
N MET A 202 5.94 6.64 -5.58
CA MET A 202 6.59 5.33 -5.59
C MET A 202 6.19 4.48 -4.39
N THR A 203 5.98 5.10 -3.22
CA THR A 203 5.46 4.40 -2.04
C THR A 203 4.01 3.94 -2.26
N SER A 204 3.18 4.79 -2.88
CA SER A 204 1.78 4.48 -3.20
C SER A 204 1.64 3.31 -4.19
N PHE A 205 2.55 3.23 -5.17
CA PHE A 205 2.62 2.14 -6.16
C PHE A 205 3.59 1.00 -5.77
N GLY A 206 4.23 1.07 -4.61
CA GLY A 206 5.28 0.14 -4.16
C GLY A 206 4.79 -1.27 -3.79
N LEU A 207 3.48 -1.52 -3.92
CA LEU A 207 2.84 -2.78 -3.56
C LEU A 207 3.04 -3.90 -4.60
N THR A 208 3.81 -3.65 -5.67
CA THR A 208 4.19 -4.66 -6.65
C THR A 208 4.93 -5.84 -6.02
N ALA A 209 5.65 -5.63 -4.90
CA ALA A 209 6.28 -6.71 -4.14
C ALA A 209 5.29 -7.73 -3.53
N MET A 210 4.00 -7.40 -3.42
CA MET A 210 2.95 -8.31 -2.93
C MET A 210 2.42 -9.26 -4.01
N ILE A 211 2.74 -9.03 -5.29
CA ILE A 211 2.24 -9.83 -6.42
C ILE A 211 2.50 -11.34 -6.25
N PRO A 212 3.70 -11.81 -5.84
CA PRO A 212 3.96 -13.25 -5.64
C PRO A 212 3.08 -13.87 -4.54
N SER A 213 2.84 -13.11 -3.46
CA SER A 213 1.97 -13.53 -2.36
C SER A 213 0.51 -13.62 -2.81
N VAL A 214 0.07 -12.70 -3.66
CA VAL A 214 -1.29 -12.73 -4.24
C VAL A 214 -1.42 -13.89 -5.22
N MET A 215 -0.46 -14.11 -6.11
CA MET A 215 -0.47 -15.23 -7.07
C MET A 215 -0.50 -16.59 -6.38
N ASN A 216 0.23 -16.77 -5.27
CA ASN A 216 0.17 -17.99 -4.47
C ASN A 216 -1.19 -18.25 -3.82
N ASN A 217 -2.02 -17.22 -3.66
CA ASN A 217 -3.37 -17.34 -3.13
C ASN A 217 -4.45 -17.36 -4.23
N MET A 218 -4.08 -17.32 -5.52
CA MET A 218 -5.02 -17.29 -6.64
C MET A 218 -5.33 -18.69 -7.19
N GLU A 219 -6.56 -18.85 -7.70
CA GLU A 219 -7.01 -20.12 -8.27
C GLU A 219 -6.41 -20.39 -9.67
N LYS A 220 -6.14 -19.33 -10.44
CA LYS A 220 -5.53 -19.35 -11.78
C LYS A 220 -4.60 -18.14 -11.98
N PRO A 221 -3.30 -18.27 -11.70
CA PRO A 221 -2.38 -17.13 -11.72
C PRO A 221 -1.74 -16.88 -13.09
N ASP A 222 -1.92 -17.80 -14.06
CA ASP A 222 -1.35 -17.74 -15.42
C ASP A 222 -2.17 -16.89 -16.42
N LYS A 223 -3.23 -16.20 -15.97
CA LYS A 223 -4.13 -15.38 -16.79
C LYS A 223 -4.35 -14.01 -16.18
#